data_AF-A0A2K2TQA4-F1
#
_entry.id   AF-A0A2K2TQA4-F1
#
_cell.length_a   1.000
_cell.length_b   1.000
_cell.length_c   1.000
_cell.angle_alpha   90.00
_cell.angle_beta   90.00
_cell.angle_gamma   90.00
#
_symmetry.space_group_name_H-M   'P 1'
#
loop_
_entity.id
_entity.type
_entity.pdbx_description
1 polymer ?
#
loop_
_entity_poly.entity_id
_entity_poly.type
_entity_poly.pdbx_seq_one_letter_code
_entity_poly.pdbx_strand_id
1 'polypeptide(L)'
;MDARRNDETGELEFTTTHFSVFVPYTTGDGAVYGEQKSRDIDHSTKWAVELPEFGIQSESITEQMIPGEKDSKGRIHDAKAVYTIAENAEGDLYTYLNFCDPFTEYIYMPGDTVTFDVEIVNNSGHIYRYKDNSFGIGPAVEDDNFDNTQGFHGYAVPAYATCYRIKTTALKDLLKDVTKPTYSTEEIWQELEKQGYSGENALAQYYVDYYNELNAAKYPNRVSDAQVLDDFDLNTLALIYGNNVSQSSGVLETDPEVIDSHFNFCYNALLNISYDGTNPTASIGDSMRNLEEANEVVKSTFGRLEAGTSAAMGNPIKLNISGPYMGNAYIYYSWRFLLGLSLEQVDHNLTINYFNLDNGSAMCDSYQETIYIEESYDVTAEANKAFDGFKLVKMDGDAVTGTGDADKVINVYYSAQENPTIPNSYTITVNYYEKGTTTKLADTFTTTQLENSSYNVTDRTQLAISGYTWDSCDNTATEGSLTADIVFNVYYTKNDSSTPTYRPSGGGGGGSSSGTKPGRGTTTTAGGPGVTTTINEEQVPMAEGPETAPVSIPETDVPLAPLPKTGDTTGHKNLIMLLMSSLMLAVYVITKRKEETE
;
A
#
# COMPACT_ATOMS: atom_id res chain seq x y z
N MET A 1 18.59 14.90 37.74
CA MET A 1 17.36 15.18 38.50
C MET A 1 17.50 16.52 39.23
N ASP A 2 17.07 17.59 38.59
CA ASP A 2 16.71 18.84 39.28
C ASP A 2 15.20 18.80 39.53
N ALA A 3 14.74 19.37 40.65
CA ALA A 3 13.36 19.26 41.12
C ALA A 3 12.85 20.64 41.49
N ARG A 4 11.86 21.14 40.73
CA ARG A 4 11.34 22.50 40.88
C ARG A 4 9.83 22.45 41.02
N ARG A 5 9.30 23.33 41.86
CA ARG A 5 7.87 23.53 41.93
C ARG A 5 7.46 24.45 40.78
N ASN A 6 6.45 24.05 40.01
CA ASN A 6 5.80 24.95 39.08
C ASN A 6 4.89 25.89 39.91
N ASP A 7 5.17 27.20 39.87
CA ASP A 7 4.44 28.18 40.70
C ASP A 7 3.06 28.54 40.12
N GLU A 8 2.74 28.12 38.89
CA GLU A 8 1.43 28.33 38.24
C GLU A 8 0.48 27.14 38.46
N THR A 9 0.97 25.90 38.30
CA THR A 9 0.17 24.68 38.56
C THR A 9 0.24 24.20 40.01
N GLY A 10 1.30 24.58 40.73
CA GLY A 10 1.58 24.16 42.10
C GLY A 10 2.24 22.78 42.25
N GLU A 11 2.44 22.06 41.14
CA GLU A 11 2.98 20.69 41.06
C GLU A 11 4.52 20.67 41.16
N LEU A 12 5.11 19.47 41.29
CA LEU A 12 6.57 19.27 41.33
C LEU A 12 7.06 18.67 40.01
N GLU A 13 7.77 19.47 39.22
CA GLU A 13 8.41 19.06 37.99
C GLU A 13 9.82 18.52 38.27
N PHE A 14 10.19 17.44 37.58
CA PHE A 14 11.50 16.81 37.69
C PHE A 14 12.16 16.75 36.32
N THR A 15 13.36 17.30 36.17
CA THR A 15 14.15 17.20 34.94
C THR A 15 15.34 16.27 35.16
N THR A 16 15.45 15.23 34.34
CA THR A 16 16.62 14.34 34.31
C THR A 16 16.96 13.96 32.88
N THR A 17 18.25 13.84 32.56
CA THR A 17 18.72 13.46 31.22
C THR A 17 18.91 11.95 31.06
N HIS A 18 18.88 11.21 32.16
CA HIS A 18 18.87 9.75 32.23
C HIS A 18 17.95 9.34 33.40
N PHE A 19 17.25 8.22 33.25
CA PHE A 19 16.59 7.52 34.36
C PHE A 19 16.93 6.03 34.27
N SER A 20 17.00 5.39 35.43
CA SER A 20 17.03 3.94 35.56
C SER A 20 16.36 3.63 36.90
N VAL A 21 15.23 2.90 36.89
CA VAL A 21 14.54 2.52 38.12
C VAL A 21 15.23 1.31 38.74
N PHE A 22 16.07 1.58 39.73
CA PHE A 22 16.70 0.54 40.55
C PHE A 22 15.76 0.23 41.73
N VAL A 23 15.11 -0.93 41.72
CA VAL A 23 14.30 -1.43 42.85
C VAL A 23 15.01 -2.61 43.51
N PRO A 24 15.97 -2.37 44.44
CA PRO A 24 16.60 -3.45 45.19
C PRO A 24 15.61 -4.02 46.22
N TYR A 25 14.86 -5.06 45.84
CA TYR A 25 14.05 -5.83 46.78
C TYR A 25 14.86 -7.02 47.33
N THR A 26 15.15 -7.00 48.63
CA THR A 26 15.81 -8.13 49.30
C THR A 26 14.76 -9.14 49.77
N THR A 27 14.68 -10.30 49.12
CA THR A 27 14.09 -11.50 49.75
C THR A 27 15.00 -12.01 50.86
N GLY A 28 14.43 -12.76 51.83
CA GLY A 28 15.07 -13.03 53.12
C GLY A 28 16.29 -13.98 53.11
N ASP A 29 16.65 -14.53 51.95
CA ASP A 29 17.55 -15.68 51.85
C ASP A 29 19.03 -15.31 51.56
N GLY A 30 19.35 -14.02 51.49
CA GLY A 30 20.73 -13.52 51.42
C GLY A 30 21.46 -13.75 50.08
N ALA A 31 20.75 -14.22 49.05
CA ALA A 31 21.27 -14.29 47.70
C ALA A 31 21.44 -12.88 47.11
N VAL A 32 22.69 -12.46 46.91
CA VAL A 32 23.00 -11.32 46.03
C VAL A 32 22.87 -11.81 44.59
N TYR A 33 21.68 -11.62 44.02
CA TYR A 33 21.52 -11.65 42.57
C TYR A 33 22.40 -10.56 41.95
N GLY A 34 22.98 -10.85 40.78
CA GLY A 34 23.84 -9.90 40.07
C GLY A 34 23.08 -8.68 39.56
N GLU A 35 23.80 -7.77 38.91
CA GLU A 35 23.16 -6.67 38.17
C GLU A 35 22.20 -7.26 37.12
N GLN A 36 20.92 -6.89 37.22
CA GLN A 36 19.90 -7.36 36.31
C GLN A 36 20.12 -6.74 34.92
N LYS A 37 20.41 -7.58 33.94
CA LYS A 37 20.57 -7.19 32.53
C LYS A 37 19.20 -7.18 31.86
N SER A 38 18.58 -6.01 31.85
CA SER A 38 17.33 -5.71 31.15
C SER A 38 17.49 -4.39 30.40
N ARG A 39 16.92 -4.29 29.20
CA ARG A 39 17.05 -3.12 28.33
C ARG A 39 15.74 -2.85 27.60
N ASP A 40 15.27 -1.61 27.68
CA ASP A 40 14.26 -1.04 26.79
C ASP A 40 14.98 -0.51 25.54
N ILE A 41 14.48 -0.80 24.34
CA ILE A 41 15.25 -0.63 23.09
C ILE A 41 14.53 0.32 22.12
N ASP A 42 15.31 1.20 21.49
CA ASP A 42 14.90 1.94 20.30
C ASP A 42 15.23 1.07 19.07
N HIS A 43 14.20 0.62 18.34
CA HIS A 43 14.33 -0.28 17.18
C HIS A 43 14.95 0.39 15.94
N SER A 44 15.47 1.61 16.09
CA SER A 44 16.36 2.25 15.11
C SER A 44 17.44 1.29 14.58
N THR A 45 17.60 1.24 13.26
CA THR A 45 18.56 0.34 12.59
C THR A 45 19.38 1.08 11.55
N LYS A 46 20.67 0.71 11.43
CA LYS A 46 21.58 1.28 10.43
C LYS A 46 21.22 0.97 8.97
N TRP A 47 20.29 0.04 8.76
CA TRP A 47 19.77 -0.30 7.42
C TRP A 47 18.52 0.50 7.04
N ALA A 48 18.06 1.41 7.90
CA ALA A 48 16.83 2.20 7.71
C ALA A 48 16.73 2.80 6.31
N VAL A 49 15.58 2.57 5.69
CA VAL A 49 15.12 3.16 4.44
C VAL A 49 13.61 3.39 4.57
N GLU A 50 13.10 4.42 3.92
CA GLU A 50 11.64 4.59 3.80
C GLU A 50 11.11 3.55 2.81
N LEU A 51 10.03 2.84 3.16
CA LEU A 51 9.31 2.03 2.17
C LEU A 51 8.77 2.97 1.08
N PRO A 52 8.89 2.64 -0.21
CA PRO A 52 8.25 3.45 -1.25
C PRO A 52 6.75 3.61 -0.98
N GLU A 53 6.22 4.82 -1.16
CA GLU A 53 4.78 5.06 -1.13
C GLU A 53 4.12 4.40 -2.35
N PHE A 54 3.86 3.10 -2.24
CA PHE A 54 3.08 2.37 -3.22
C PHE A 54 1.66 2.93 -3.24
N GLY A 55 1.27 3.51 -4.38
CA GLY A 55 -0.07 4.04 -4.60
C GLY A 55 -1.16 2.96 -4.55
N ILE A 56 -2.41 3.41 -4.62
CA ILE A 56 -3.56 2.50 -4.72
C ILE A 56 -3.58 1.91 -6.13
N GLN A 57 -3.66 0.58 -6.24
CA GLN A 57 -3.80 -0.14 -7.51
C GLN A 57 -4.96 0.45 -8.34
N SER A 58 -4.68 0.87 -9.57
CA SER A 58 -5.73 1.31 -10.50
C SER A 58 -6.67 0.14 -10.80
N GLU A 59 -7.97 0.34 -10.58
CA GLU A 59 -9.01 -0.68 -10.85
C GLU A 59 -9.07 -1.08 -12.34
N SER A 60 -8.56 -0.22 -13.21
CA SER A 60 -8.38 -0.44 -14.66
C SER A 60 -7.13 -1.26 -15.02
N ILE A 61 -6.27 -1.63 -14.06
CA ILE A 61 -5.15 -2.55 -14.28
C ILE A 61 -5.42 -3.88 -13.59
N THR A 62 -5.38 -4.97 -14.37
CA THR A 62 -5.47 -6.35 -13.85
C THR A 62 -4.13 -7.07 -13.95
N GLU A 63 -3.72 -7.72 -12.86
CA GLU A 63 -2.51 -8.57 -12.79
C GLU A 63 -2.86 -10.04 -13.10
N GLN A 64 -2.08 -10.69 -13.96
CA GLN A 64 -2.06 -12.14 -14.11
C GLN A 64 -0.64 -12.69 -13.92
N MET A 65 -0.43 -13.42 -12.82
CA MET A 65 0.79 -14.20 -12.60
C MET A 65 0.69 -15.59 -13.26
N ILE A 66 1.63 -15.89 -14.14
CA ILE A 66 1.75 -17.14 -14.88
C ILE A 66 3.01 -17.87 -14.37
N PRO A 67 2.89 -18.92 -13.53
CA PRO A 67 4.05 -19.68 -13.08
C PRO A 67 4.64 -20.56 -14.18
N GLY A 68 5.96 -20.73 -14.14
CA GLY A 68 6.71 -21.66 -14.97
C GLY A 68 6.54 -23.14 -14.60
N GLU A 69 7.29 -24.01 -15.27
CA GLU A 69 7.23 -25.45 -15.00
C GLU A 69 7.84 -25.81 -13.64
N LYS A 70 7.24 -26.80 -12.98
CA LYS A 70 7.74 -27.31 -11.69
C LYS A 70 8.94 -28.23 -11.88
N ASP A 71 10.00 -27.98 -11.10
CA ASP A 71 11.19 -28.83 -11.07
C ASP A 71 10.89 -30.23 -10.51
N SER A 72 11.89 -31.11 -10.53
CA SER A 72 11.77 -32.50 -10.02
C SER A 72 11.48 -32.62 -8.51
N LYS A 73 11.48 -31.51 -7.77
CA LYS A 73 11.08 -31.40 -6.36
C LYS A 73 9.73 -30.68 -6.18
N GLY A 74 9.11 -30.18 -7.26
CA GLY A 74 7.84 -29.45 -7.26
C GLY A 74 7.96 -27.92 -7.19
N ARG A 75 9.17 -27.36 -7.21
CA ARG A 75 9.42 -25.91 -7.06
C ARG A 75 9.30 -25.18 -8.40
N ILE A 76 8.82 -23.94 -8.37
CA ILE A 76 8.80 -23.04 -9.52
C ILE A 76 10.07 -22.16 -9.47
N HIS A 77 10.72 -21.93 -10.62
CA HIS A 77 11.93 -21.10 -10.71
C HIS A 77 11.75 -19.85 -11.59
N ASP A 78 10.67 -19.78 -12.35
CA ASP A 78 10.35 -18.72 -13.28
C ASP A 78 8.85 -18.38 -13.21
N ALA A 79 8.50 -17.13 -13.43
CA ALA A 79 7.11 -16.71 -13.64
C ALA A 79 7.05 -15.50 -14.57
N LYS A 80 5.93 -15.35 -15.27
CA LYS A 80 5.62 -14.13 -16.03
C LYS A 80 4.47 -13.38 -15.36
N ALA A 81 4.69 -12.11 -15.05
CA ALA A 81 3.66 -11.18 -14.66
C ALA A 81 3.12 -10.45 -15.89
N VAL A 82 1.80 -10.47 -16.09
CA VAL A 82 1.13 -9.76 -17.20
C VAL A 82 0.14 -8.76 -16.62
N TYR A 83 0.38 -7.47 -16.88
CA TYR A 83 -0.50 -6.38 -16.48
C TYR A 83 -1.34 -5.98 -17.67
N THR A 84 -2.66 -6.05 -17.54
CA THR A 84 -3.59 -5.65 -18.59
C THR A 84 -4.31 -4.37 -18.18
N ILE A 85 -3.98 -3.28 -18.87
CA ILE A 85 -4.72 -2.01 -18.82
C ILE A 85 -6.02 -2.21 -19.61
N ALA A 86 -7.15 -1.91 -18.99
CA ALA A 86 -8.49 -2.11 -19.54
C ALA A 86 -8.86 -1.09 -20.64
N GLU A 87 -9.85 -1.45 -21.46
CA GLU A 87 -10.41 -0.58 -22.52
C GLU A 87 -10.93 0.77 -21.98
N ASN A 88 -11.31 0.82 -20.71
CA ASN A 88 -11.86 1.99 -20.01
C ASN A 88 -10.87 2.65 -19.01
N ALA A 89 -9.56 2.45 -19.18
CA ALA A 89 -8.56 3.14 -18.39
C ALA A 89 -8.47 4.63 -18.79
N GLU A 90 -8.45 5.52 -17.81
CA GLU A 90 -8.47 6.97 -17.97
C GLU A 90 -7.52 7.59 -16.93
N GLY A 91 -6.69 8.55 -17.35
CA GLY A 91 -5.72 9.24 -16.49
C GLY A 91 -4.53 8.38 -16.07
N ASP A 92 -3.67 8.97 -15.24
CA ASP A 92 -2.51 8.31 -14.64
C ASP A 92 -2.87 7.02 -13.91
N LEU A 93 -2.08 5.98 -14.17
CA LEU A 93 -2.29 4.65 -13.61
C LEU A 93 -1.18 4.29 -12.64
N TYR A 94 -1.55 3.61 -11.56
CA TYR A 94 -0.63 3.05 -10.58
C TYR A 94 -0.78 1.53 -10.55
N THR A 95 0.34 0.79 -10.54
CA THR A 95 0.32 -0.66 -10.30
C THR A 95 1.43 -1.09 -9.35
N TYR A 96 1.10 -2.00 -8.43
CA TYR A 96 2.10 -2.84 -7.77
C TYR A 96 2.09 -4.25 -8.38
N LEU A 97 3.21 -4.94 -8.17
CA LEU A 97 3.47 -6.30 -8.61
C LEU A 97 3.72 -7.13 -7.34
N ASN A 98 2.80 -8.04 -7.00
CA ASN A 98 2.97 -8.87 -5.80
C ASN A 98 3.85 -10.08 -6.12
N PHE A 99 5.16 -9.84 -6.15
CA PHE A 99 6.17 -10.85 -6.46
C PHE A 99 6.42 -11.85 -5.34
N CYS A 100 5.38 -12.60 -4.99
CA CYS A 100 5.61 -13.88 -4.35
C CYS A 100 4.57 -14.98 -4.56
N ASP A 101 3.29 -14.69 -4.75
CA ASP A 101 2.20 -15.69 -4.65
C ASP A 101 2.51 -17.10 -5.23
N PRO A 102 2.88 -17.28 -6.52
CA PRO A 102 3.21 -18.60 -7.07
C PRO A 102 4.47 -19.27 -6.50
N PHE A 103 5.33 -18.51 -5.82
CA PHE A 103 6.53 -19.00 -5.14
C PHE A 103 6.29 -19.27 -3.63
N THR A 104 5.28 -18.64 -2.99
CA THR A 104 5.06 -18.72 -1.53
C THR A 104 4.72 -20.10 -0.98
N GLU A 105 4.18 -21.02 -1.78
CA GLU A 105 3.95 -22.42 -1.37
C GLU A 105 5.26 -23.23 -1.28
N TYR A 106 6.37 -22.70 -1.79
CA TYR A 106 7.63 -23.40 -2.00
C TYR A 106 8.77 -22.82 -1.16
N ILE A 107 9.71 -23.69 -0.83
CA ILE A 107 10.83 -23.36 0.06
C ILE A 107 12.12 -23.39 -0.74
N TYR A 108 12.87 -22.30 -0.69
CA TYR A 108 14.09 -22.09 -1.47
C TYR A 108 15.36 -22.29 -0.64
N MET A 109 16.40 -22.78 -1.30
CA MET A 109 17.69 -23.16 -0.73
C MET A 109 18.79 -22.15 -1.11
N PRO A 110 19.89 -22.07 -0.32
CA PRO A 110 21.13 -21.43 -0.73
C PRO A 110 21.56 -21.79 -2.16
N GLY A 111 21.77 -20.77 -3.00
CA GLY A 111 22.16 -20.94 -4.39
C GLY A 111 21.00 -21.16 -5.36
N ASP A 112 19.75 -21.27 -4.90
CA ASP A 112 18.60 -21.14 -5.80
C ASP A 112 18.55 -19.73 -6.40
N THR A 113 17.95 -19.66 -7.58
CA THR A 113 17.65 -18.44 -8.33
C THR A 113 16.19 -18.52 -8.75
N VAL A 114 15.51 -17.37 -8.77
CA VAL A 114 14.22 -17.23 -9.44
C VAL A 114 14.23 -16.03 -10.39
N THR A 115 13.44 -16.10 -11.46
CA THR A 115 13.36 -15.07 -12.51
C THR A 115 11.92 -14.67 -12.80
N PHE A 116 11.71 -13.39 -13.11
CA PHE A 116 10.40 -12.80 -13.35
C PHE A 116 10.40 -12.01 -14.66
N ASP A 117 9.65 -12.48 -15.65
CA ASP A 117 9.34 -11.71 -16.85
C ASP A 117 8.16 -10.77 -16.56
N VAL A 118 8.21 -9.52 -17.06
CA VAL A 118 7.10 -8.55 -16.91
C VAL A 118 6.64 -8.10 -18.28
N GLU A 119 5.34 -8.22 -18.55
CA GLU A 119 4.65 -7.65 -19.71
C GLU A 119 3.55 -6.68 -19.27
N ILE A 120 3.44 -5.54 -19.95
CA ILE A 120 2.31 -4.61 -19.84
C ILE A 120 1.58 -4.61 -21.20
N VAL A 121 0.29 -4.94 -21.17
CA VAL A 121 -0.64 -4.95 -22.30
C VAL A 121 -1.56 -3.75 -22.16
N ASN A 122 -1.51 -2.84 -23.13
CA ASN A 122 -2.37 -1.66 -23.19
C ASN A 122 -3.58 -1.92 -24.12
N ASN A 123 -4.75 -2.24 -23.56
CA ASN A 123 -5.99 -2.33 -24.33
C ASN A 123 -6.84 -1.04 -24.29
N SER A 124 -6.35 0.02 -23.65
CA SER A 124 -7.07 1.30 -23.59
C SER A 124 -7.05 2.03 -24.95
N GLY A 125 -7.83 3.11 -25.04
CA GLY A 125 -7.75 4.04 -26.17
C GLY A 125 -6.53 4.98 -26.13
N HIS A 126 -5.82 5.03 -25.00
CA HIS A 126 -4.78 6.03 -24.70
C HIS A 126 -3.36 5.46 -24.82
N ILE A 127 -2.38 6.35 -24.84
CA ILE A 127 -0.95 6.08 -24.86
C ILE A 127 -0.39 6.34 -23.46
N TYR A 128 0.30 5.36 -22.91
CA TYR A 128 0.94 5.47 -21.60
C TYR A 128 2.47 5.53 -21.70
N ARG A 129 3.14 6.08 -20.70
CA ARG A 129 4.58 5.88 -20.49
C ARG A 129 4.90 5.65 -19.04
N TYR A 130 5.97 4.92 -18.75
CA TYR A 130 6.52 4.84 -17.41
C TYR A 130 6.85 6.24 -16.87
N LYS A 131 6.34 6.53 -15.66
CA LYS A 131 6.55 7.80 -14.97
C LYS A 131 7.90 7.80 -14.27
N ASP A 132 8.76 8.76 -14.62
CA ASP A 132 10.13 8.85 -14.13
C ASP A 132 10.23 8.80 -12.59
N ASN A 133 11.13 7.98 -12.07
CA ASN A 133 11.38 7.79 -10.63
C ASN A 133 10.22 7.20 -9.82
N SER A 134 9.19 6.64 -10.46
CA SER A 134 8.04 6.00 -9.78
C SER A 134 8.26 4.53 -9.40
N PHE A 135 9.36 3.90 -9.81
CA PHE A 135 9.63 2.50 -9.50
C PHE A 135 10.02 2.31 -8.04
N GLY A 136 9.35 1.38 -7.34
CA GLY A 136 9.66 1.01 -5.97
C GLY A 136 9.91 -0.49 -5.80
N ILE A 137 10.69 -0.84 -4.77
CA ILE A 137 10.84 -2.19 -4.22
C ILE A 137 10.68 -2.15 -2.71
N GLY A 138 10.13 -3.21 -2.11
CA GLY A 138 10.14 -3.38 -0.67
C GLY A 138 9.70 -4.77 -0.22
N PRO A 139 9.90 -5.15 1.05
CA PRO A 139 9.24 -6.32 1.63
C PRO A 139 7.72 -6.24 1.45
N ALA A 140 7.05 -7.39 1.38
CA ALA A 140 5.58 -7.39 1.41
C ALA A 140 5.08 -7.00 2.81
N VAL A 141 4.02 -6.21 2.88
CA VAL A 141 3.35 -5.84 4.13
C VAL A 141 2.11 -6.71 4.31
N GLU A 142 1.89 -7.24 5.51
CA GLU A 142 0.76 -8.13 5.84
C GLU A 142 0.10 -7.74 7.18
N ASP A 143 -1.12 -8.27 7.41
CA ASP A 143 -1.91 -8.14 8.65
C ASP A 143 -1.33 -8.90 9.86
N ASP A 144 -0.42 -9.83 9.58
CA ASP A 144 0.14 -10.77 10.54
C ASP A 144 1.60 -10.38 10.73
N ASN A 145 1.89 -9.75 11.87
CA ASN A 145 3.15 -9.10 12.19
C ASN A 145 3.62 -9.57 13.57
N PHE A 146 4.90 -9.36 13.87
CA PHE A 146 5.37 -9.45 15.24
C PHE A 146 5.11 -8.13 15.98
N ASP A 147 4.39 -8.19 17.10
CA ASP A 147 4.35 -7.08 18.06
C ASP A 147 5.79 -6.71 18.51
N ASN A 148 6.01 -5.44 18.83
CA ASN A 148 7.29 -4.89 19.28
C ASN A 148 8.47 -5.17 18.31
N THR A 149 8.25 -5.09 17.00
CA THR A 149 9.32 -5.19 15.97
C THR A 149 9.36 -3.97 15.06
N GLN A 150 10.52 -3.69 14.48
CA GLN A 150 10.67 -2.74 13.37
C GLN A 150 11.73 -3.24 12.36
N GLY A 151 11.25 -3.72 11.23
CA GLY A 151 12.11 -4.00 10.08
C GLY A 151 12.64 -2.71 9.46
N PHE A 152 13.77 -2.81 8.75
CA PHE A 152 14.54 -1.70 8.15
C PHE A 152 13.78 -0.77 7.18
N HIS A 153 12.52 -1.09 6.87
CA HIS A 153 11.60 -0.32 6.03
C HIS A 153 10.64 0.57 6.85
N GLY A 154 10.76 0.56 8.19
CA GLY A 154 9.98 1.37 9.13
C GLY A 154 8.78 0.66 9.78
N TYR A 155 8.36 -0.50 9.26
CA TYR A 155 7.17 -1.23 9.69
C TYR A 155 7.52 -2.50 10.49
N ALA A 156 6.56 -3.01 11.27
CA ALA A 156 6.68 -4.26 12.02
C ALA A 156 6.97 -5.46 11.11
N VAL A 157 7.81 -6.39 11.57
CA VAL A 157 8.27 -7.54 10.78
C VAL A 157 7.09 -8.48 10.46
N PRO A 158 6.81 -8.79 9.19
CA PRO A 158 5.75 -9.69 8.80
C PRO A 158 5.98 -11.14 9.25
N ALA A 159 4.92 -11.83 9.66
CA ALA A 159 4.96 -13.22 10.14
C ALA A 159 5.49 -14.21 9.09
N TYR A 160 5.34 -13.94 7.78
CA TYR A 160 5.91 -14.80 6.74
C TYR A 160 7.46 -14.88 6.80
N ALA A 161 8.11 -13.88 7.38
CA ALA A 161 9.57 -13.76 7.46
C ALA A 161 10.17 -14.29 8.79
N THR A 162 9.35 -14.95 9.62
CA THR A 162 9.77 -15.53 10.91
C THR A 162 11.03 -16.39 10.79
N CYS A 163 12.04 -16.09 11.62
CA CYS A 163 13.14 -17.03 11.84
C CYS A 163 12.70 -18.23 12.70
N TYR A 164 13.00 -19.42 12.22
CA TYR A 164 13.04 -20.62 13.06
C TYR A 164 14.22 -20.50 14.02
N ARG A 165 13.99 -20.74 15.32
CA ARG A 165 14.99 -20.56 16.39
C ARG A 165 16.32 -21.19 16.04
N ILE A 166 17.35 -20.37 16.10
CA ILE A 166 18.65 -20.64 15.51
C ILE A 166 19.59 -21.31 16.51
N LYS A 167 20.18 -22.45 16.13
CA LYS A 167 21.18 -23.15 16.95
C LYS A 167 22.57 -22.49 16.85
N THR A 168 22.67 -21.23 17.31
CA THR A 168 23.92 -20.43 17.39
C THR A 168 25.02 -21.12 18.19
N THR A 169 26.25 -20.61 18.15
CA THR A 169 27.29 -21.05 19.11
C THR A 169 26.96 -20.53 20.51
N ALA A 170 26.50 -19.27 20.61
CA ALA A 170 26.03 -18.68 21.86
C ALA A 170 24.99 -19.55 22.60
N LEU A 171 23.92 -20.04 21.94
CA LEU A 171 22.93 -20.91 22.60
C LEU A 171 23.50 -22.29 23.00
N LYS A 172 24.50 -22.82 22.29
CA LYS A 172 25.17 -24.07 22.69
C LYS A 172 26.00 -23.87 23.96
N ASP A 173 26.64 -22.72 24.10
CA ASP A 173 27.47 -22.36 25.26
C ASP A 173 26.61 -21.93 26.47
N LEU A 174 25.49 -21.25 26.23
CA LEU A 174 24.43 -20.96 27.21
C LEU A 174 23.93 -22.27 27.84
N LEU A 175 23.31 -23.12 27.02
CA LEU A 175 22.60 -24.32 27.47
C LEU A 175 23.51 -25.51 27.77
N LYS A 176 24.78 -25.44 27.35
CA LYS A 176 25.84 -26.46 27.57
C LYS A 176 25.51 -27.85 26.98
N ASP A 177 24.51 -27.92 26.10
CA ASP A 177 24.03 -29.13 25.44
C ASP A 177 24.06 -28.96 23.91
N VAL A 178 25.16 -29.42 23.30
CA VAL A 178 25.33 -29.45 21.85
C VAL A 178 24.48 -30.54 21.16
N THR A 179 23.90 -31.48 21.91
CA THR A 179 23.32 -32.73 21.39
C THR A 179 21.82 -32.65 21.07
N LYS A 180 21.05 -31.85 21.81
CA LYS A 180 19.61 -31.62 21.52
C LYS A 180 19.37 -31.15 20.08
N PRO A 181 18.31 -31.61 19.40
CA PRO A 181 17.97 -31.13 18.06
C PRO A 181 17.39 -29.71 18.07
N THR A 182 16.65 -29.37 19.13
CA THR A 182 15.86 -28.13 19.26
C THR A 182 15.98 -27.60 20.70
N TYR A 183 15.63 -26.32 20.92
CA TYR A 183 15.59 -25.70 22.24
C TYR A 183 14.26 -24.96 22.41
N SER A 184 13.53 -25.23 23.50
CA SER A 184 12.30 -24.50 23.83
C SER A 184 12.60 -23.10 24.39
N THR A 185 11.63 -22.19 24.31
CA THR A 185 11.77 -20.83 24.87
C THR A 185 12.02 -20.89 26.37
N GLU A 186 11.27 -21.72 27.09
CA GLU A 186 11.39 -21.97 28.53
C GLU A 186 12.82 -22.39 28.94
N GLU A 187 13.46 -23.33 28.22
CA GLU A 187 14.82 -23.77 28.53
C GLU A 187 15.87 -22.66 28.39
N ILE A 188 15.66 -21.76 27.43
CA ILE A 188 16.55 -20.62 27.17
C ILE A 188 16.36 -19.56 28.25
N TRP A 189 15.11 -19.15 28.50
CA TRP A 189 14.77 -18.17 29.53
C TRP A 189 15.27 -18.60 30.91
N GLN A 190 15.07 -19.87 31.30
CA GLN A 190 15.58 -20.38 32.56
C GLN A 190 17.12 -20.30 32.69
N GLU A 191 17.91 -20.34 31.61
CA GLU A 191 19.38 -20.21 31.69
C GLU A 191 19.87 -18.77 31.52
N LEU A 192 19.11 -17.93 30.80
CA LEU A 192 19.28 -16.48 30.73
C LEU A 192 19.09 -15.83 32.11
N GLU A 193 18.00 -16.16 32.82
CA GLU A 193 17.72 -15.68 34.18
C GLU A 193 18.85 -16.04 35.17
N LYS A 194 19.39 -17.26 35.09
CA LYS A 194 20.55 -17.69 35.92
C LYS A 194 21.81 -16.86 35.68
N GLN A 195 21.92 -16.20 34.53
CA GLN A 195 23.03 -15.32 34.16
C GLN A 195 22.65 -13.82 34.26
N GLY A 196 21.46 -13.50 34.76
CA GLY A 196 20.97 -12.15 35.02
C GLY A 196 20.25 -11.46 33.87
N TYR A 197 20.08 -12.11 32.71
CA TYR A 197 19.34 -11.55 31.58
C TYR A 197 17.82 -11.68 31.78
N SER A 198 17.07 -10.63 31.44
CA SER A 198 15.61 -10.56 31.65
C SER A 198 14.96 -9.47 30.78
N GLY A 199 13.65 -9.59 30.53
CA GLY A 199 12.91 -8.75 29.57
C GLY A 199 12.68 -9.49 28.25
N GLU A 200 11.92 -8.89 27.33
CA GLU A 200 11.55 -9.55 26.06
C GLU A 200 12.75 -9.78 25.12
N ASN A 201 13.72 -8.84 25.10
CA ASN A 201 14.96 -8.91 24.33
C ASN A 201 16.13 -9.57 25.09
N ALA A 202 15.84 -10.49 26.04
CA ALA A 202 16.85 -11.10 26.91
C ALA A 202 17.83 -12.02 26.16
N LEU A 203 17.42 -12.64 25.04
CA LEU A 203 18.28 -13.47 24.21
C LEU A 203 19.14 -12.60 23.29
N ALA A 204 18.60 -11.51 22.75
CA ALA A 204 19.37 -10.52 22.00
C ALA A 204 20.46 -9.86 22.86
N GLN A 205 20.14 -9.40 24.09
CA GLN A 205 21.14 -8.86 25.01
C GLN A 205 22.24 -9.89 25.35
N TYR A 206 21.89 -11.17 25.50
CA TYR A 206 22.89 -12.24 25.68
C TYR A 206 23.77 -12.44 24.45
N TYR A 207 23.20 -12.39 23.24
CA TYR A 207 23.97 -12.42 22.00
C TYR A 207 24.90 -11.20 21.86
N VAL A 208 24.42 -9.99 22.13
CA VAL A 208 25.24 -8.76 22.14
C VAL A 208 26.46 -8.95 23.03
N ASP A 209 26.27 -9.34 24.29
CA ASP A 209 27.35 -9.53 25.25
C ASP A 209 28.34 -10.62 24.78
N TYR A 210 27.83 -11.79 24.36
CA TYR A 210 28.63 -12.92 23.89
C TYR A 210 29.45 -12.58 22.63
N TYR A 211 28.85 -11.94 21.63
CA TYR A 211 29.53 -11.62 20.37
C TYR A 211 30.46 -10.42 20.50
N ASN A 212 30.20 -9.47 21.41
CA ASN A 212 31.16 -8.44 21.80
C ASN A 212 32.41 -9.05 22.48
N GLU A 213 32.24 -9.96 23.46
CA GLU A 213 33.37 -10.65 24.11
C GLU A 213 34.17 -11.49 23.09
N LEU A 214 33.48 -12.26 22.24
CA LEU A 214 34.09 -13.08 21.19
C LEU A 214 34.89 -12.23 20.19
N ASN A 215 34.35 -11.07 19.77
CA ASN A 215 35.04 -10.17 18.85
C ASN A 215 36.25 -9.49 19.52
N ALA A 216 36.14 -9.05 20.78
CA ALA A 216 37.26 -8.47 21.52
C ALA A 216 38.40 -9.50 21.72
N ALA A 217 38.07 -10.76 22.02
CA ALA A 217 39.05 -11.83 22.17
C ALA A 217 39.72 -12.24 20.84
N LYS A 218 38.95 -12.28 19.74
CA LYS A 218 39.41 -12.71 18.42
C LYS A 218 40.12 -11.60 17.63
N TYR A 219 39.75 -10.34 17.86
CA TYR A 219 40.26 -9.17 17.18
C TYR A 219 40.57 -8.03 18.17
N PRO A 220 41.63 -8.11 19.00
CA PRO A 220 41.90 -7.13 20.07
C PRO A 220 42.09 -5.66 19.66
N ASN A 221 42.21 -5.38 18.36
CA ASN A 221 42.28 -4.03 17.78
C ASN A 221 40.95 -3.55 17.15
N ARG A 222 39.91 -4.39 17.14
CA ARG A 222 38.52 -4.02 16.87
C ARG A 222 37.79 -3.97 18.21
N VAL A 223 37.59 -2.78 18.75
CA VAL A 223 36.58 -2.61 19.80
C VAL A 223 35.23 -2.83 19.11
N SER A 224 34.43 -3.73 19.68
CA SER A 224 33.03 -3.92 19.33
C SER A 224 32.24 -3.27 20.45
N ASP A 225 31.67 -2.10 20.18
CA ASP A 225 30.84 -1.31 21.08
C ASP A 225 29.35 -1.41 20.74
N ALA A 226 28.99 -2.41 19.91
CA ALA A 226 27.63 -2.76 19.54
C ALA A 226 26.72 -2.82 20.77
N GLN A 227 25.69 -1.98 20.77
CA GLN A 227 24.61 -2.02 21.74
C GLN A 227 23.54 -2.98 21.26
N VAL A 228 23.00 -2.81 20.06
CA VAL A 228 22.01 -3.72 19.47
C VAL A 228 22.65 -4.72 18.51
N LEU A 229 21.95 -5.81 18.21
CA LEU A 229 22.36 -6.78 17.18
C LEU A 229 22.64 -6.08 15.84
N ASP A 230 21.81 -5.09 15.50
CA ASP A 230 21.90 -4.30 14.28
C ASP A 230 23.13 -3.39 14.20
N ASP A 231 23.93 -3.23 15.25
CA ASP A 231 25.22 -2.53 15.19
C ASP A 231 26.32 -3.40 14.54
N PHE A 232 26.27 -4.74 14.72
CA PHE A 232 27.33 -5.66 14.36
C PHE A 232 27.70 -5.69 12.87
N ASP A 233 28.98 -5.98 12.55
CA ASP A 233 29.38 -6.16 11.14
C ASP A 233 28.76 -7.44 10.53
N LEU A 234 28.58 -7.45 9.20
CA LEU A 234 27.92 -8.57 8.51
C LEU A 234 28.63 -9.93 8.73
N ASN A 235 29.94 -9.92 9.02
CA ASN A 235 30.68 -11.13 9.39
C ASN A 235 30.23 -11.68 10.76
N THR A 236 29.95 -10.80 11.72
CA THR A 236 29.48 -11.16 13.06
C THR A 236 28.02 -11.63 13.00
N LEU A 237 27.16 -10.91 12.28
CA LEU A 237 25.78 -11.32 12.00
C LEU A 237 25.72 -12.68 11.29
N ALA A 238 26.66 -12.97 10.38
CA ALA A 238 26.78 -14.30 9.75
C ALA A 238 27.16 -15.44 10.74
N LEU A 239 27.73 -15.14 11.92
CA LEU A 239 27.94 -16.13 12.99
C LEU A 239 26.66 -16.43 13.78
N ILE A 240 25.63 -15.59 13.67
CA ILE A 240 24.29 -15.80 14.19
C ILE A 240 23.47 -16.51 13.09
N TYR A 241 23.21 -15.78 12.00
CA TYR A 241 22.20 -16.10 11.00
C TYR A 241 22.72 -16.95 9.83
N GLY A 242 23.94 -16.70 9.34
CA GLY A 242 24.43 -17.14 8.02
C GLY A 242 24.47 -18.65 7.74
N ASN A 243 24.33 -19.51 8.77
CA ASN A 243 24.27 -20.97 8.60
C ASN A 243 22.90 -21.59 8.90
N ASN A 244 21.87 -20.81 9.27
CA ASN A 244 20.79 -21.30 10.11
C ASN A 244 19.38 -20.74 9.81
N VAL A 245 18.82 -20.96 8.63
CA VAL A 245 17.35 -20.88 8.45
C VAL A 245 16.81 -22.28 8.14
N SER A 246 16.91 -23.20 9.09
CA SER A 246 16.40 -24.56 8.93
C SER A 246 15.15 -24.76 9.78
N GLN A 247 14.02 -25.02 9.12
CA GLN A 247 12.74 -25.35 9.77
C GLN A 247 12.81 -26.58 10.69
N SER A 248 13.92 -27.33 10.65
CA SER A 248 14.21 -28.48 11.51
C SER A 248 14.27 -28.18 13.01
N SER A 249 14.33 -26.91 13.44
CA SER A 249 14.15 -26.56 14.86
C SER A 249 12.72 -26.78 15.35
N GLY A 250 11.72 -26.73 14.46
CA GLY A 250 10.29 -26.85 14.78
C GLY A 250 9.74 -25.79 15.75
N VAL A 251 10.55 -24.77 16.08
CA VAL A 251 10.26 -23.74 17.09
C VAL A 251 10.60 -22.39 16.44
N LEU A 252 9.63 -21.49 16.42
CA LEU A 252 9.81 -20.11 15.97
C LEU A 252 10.61 -19.32 17.02
N GLU A 253 11.33 -18.29 16.60
CA GLU A 253 11.94 -17.36 17.54
C GLU A 253 10.88 -16.46 18.18
N THR A 254 11.18 -15.92 19.37
CA THR A 254 10.23 -15.15 20.20
C THR A 254 10.85 -13.94 20.89
N ASP A 255 12.10 -13.60 20.57
CA ASP A 255 12.81 -12.41 21.03
C ASP A 255 12.75 -11.36 19.89
N PRO A 256 12.09 -10.20 20.10
CA PRO A 256 11.82 -9.26 19.01
C PRO A 256 13.08 -8.71 18.31
N GLU A 257 14.12 -8.32 19.06
CA GLU A 257 15.37 -7.82 18.49
C GLU A 257 16.08 -8.92 17.65
N VAL A 258 16.00 -10.21 18.04
CA VAL A 258 16.51 -11.32 17.21
C VAL A 258 15.72 -11.48 15.90
N ILE A 259 14.42 -11.20 15.90
CA ILE A 259 13.53 -11.25 14.73
C ILE A 259 13.80 -10.08 13.78
N ASP A 260 13.88 -8.86 14.31
CA ASP A 260 14.26 -7.63 13.59
C ASP A 260 15.60 -7.81 12.87
N SER A 261 16.63 -8.18 13.63
CA SER A 261 17.98 -8.30 13.09
C SER A 261 18.11 -9.43 12.06
N HIS A 262 17.35 -10.52 12.21
CA HIS A 262 17.25 -11.56 11.19
C HIS A 262 16.61 -11.05 9.90
N PHE A 263 15.46 -10.37 10.01
CA PHE A 263 14.74 -9.82 8.86
C PHE A 263 15.62 -8.82 8.11
N ASN A 264 16.22 -7.88 8.85
CA ASN A 264 17.10 -6.86 8.30
C ASN A 264 18.31 -7.50 7.60
N PHE A 265 18.99 -8.46 8.23
CA PHE A 265 20.11 -9.19 7.63
C PHE A 265 19.71 -9.98 6.37
N CYS A 266 18.51 -10.58 6.33
CA CYS A 266 18.04 -11.29 5.13
C CYS A 266 17.93 -10.37 3.90
N TYR A 267 17.18 -9.28 4.00
CA TYR A 267 16.94 -8.37 2.87
C TYR A 267 18.16 -7.48 2.53
N ASN A 268 19.09 -7.27 3.47
CA ASN A 268 20.28 -6.42 3.28
C ASN A 268 21.59 -7.20 3.01
N ALA A 269 21.60 -8.55 3.08
CA ALA A 269 22.85 -9.32 2.92
C ALA A 269 22.71 -10.73 2.32
N LEU A 270 21.50 -11.29 2.18
CA LEU A 270 21.28 -12.67 1.70
C LEU A 270 20.43 -12.76 0.42
N LEU A 271 19.45 -11.86 0.28
CA LEU A 271 18.56 -11.75 -0.88
C LEU A 271 19.07 -10.64 -1.81
N ASN A 272 19.55 -11.01 -2.99
CA ASN A 272 20.10 -10.08 -3.97
C ASN A 272 19.22 -9.99 -5.22
N ILE A 273 19.02 -8.78 -5.77
CA ILE A 273 18.20 -8.54 -6.97
C ILE A 273 19.00 -7.83 -8.09
N SER A 274 18.59 -8.04 -9.34
CA SER A 274 18.97 -7.26 -10.52
C SER A 274 17.78 -7.16 -11.48
N TYR A 275 17.75 -6.09 -12.28
CA TYR A 275 16.62 -5.78 -13.16
C TYR A 275 16.90 -6.12 -14.62
N ASP A 276 18.18 -6.24 -14.99
CA ASP A 276 18.65 -6.51 -16.35
C ASP A 276 18.91 -8.01 -16.67
N GLY A 277 18.54 -8.93 -15.75
CA GLY A 277 18.77 -10.37 -15.87
C GLY A 277 20.23 -10.84 -15.69
N THR A 278 21.19 -9.94 -15.50
CA THR A 278 22.56 -10.32 -15.08
C THR A 278 22.56 -10.86 -13.66
N ASN A 279 23.71 -11.32 -13.13
CA ASN A 279 23.75 -11.86 -11.77
C ASN A 279 23.68 -10.73 -10.72
N PRO A 280 22.67 -10.74 -9.82
CA PRO A 280 22.51 -9.75 -8.75
C PRO A 280 23.79 -9.44 -7.96
N THR A 281 24.12 -8.16 -7.84
CA THR A 281 25.26 -7.68 -7.04
C THR A 281 24.85 -6.87 -5.82
N ALA A 282 23.69 -6.20 -5.87
CA ALA A 282 23.08 -5.49 -4.74
C ALA A 282 22.12 -6.40 -3.95
N SER A 283 21.95 -6.14 -2.65
CA SER A 283 20.84 -6.71 -1.88
C SER A 283 19.52 -6.03 -2.22
N ILE A 284 18.37 -6.61 -1.84
CA ILE A 284 17.07 -5.93 -1.94
C ILE A 284 17.12 -4.59 -1.21
N GLY A 285 17.62 -4.55 0.03
CA GLY A 285 17.71 -3.33 0.82
C GLY A 285 18.66 -2.27 0.22
N ASP A 286 19.74 -2.70 -0.45
CA ASP A 286 20.60 -1.76 -1.19
C ASP A 286 19.89 -1.19 -2.41
N SER A 287 19.08 -2.01 -3.11
CA SER A 287 18.25 -1.53 -4.22
C SER A 287 17.15 -0.58 -3.75
N MET A 288 16.55 -0.76 -2.56
CA MET A 288 15.63 0.21 -1.97
C MET A 288 16.30 1.57 -1.73
N ARG A 289 17.60 1.57 -1.39
CA ARG A 289 18.41 2.78 -1.18
C ARG A 289 19.01 3.37 -2.47
N ASN A 290 19.02 2.63 -3.58
CA ASN A 290 19.40 3.13 -4.89
C ASN A 290 18.63 2.41 -6.02
N LEU A 291 17.66 3.12 -6.59
CA LEU A 291 16.73 2.62 -7.61
C LEU A 291 17.14 3.02 -9.04
N GLU A 292 18.34 3.60 -9.25
CA GLU A 292 18.80 4.14 -10.55
C GLU A 292 18.82 3.06 -11.66
N GLU A 293 19.39 1.86 -11.39
CA GLU A 293 19.39 0.74 -12.34
C GLU A 293 17.97 0.31 -12.71
N ALA A 294 17.10 0.14 -11.72
CA ALA A 294 15.72 -0.31 -11.92
C ALA A 294 14.93 0.71 -12.75
N ASN A 295 15.10 2.00 -12.46
CA ASN A 295 14.46 3.09 -13.18
C ASN A 295 14.84 3.09 -14.66
N GLU A 296 16.13 3.04 -14.99
CA GLU A 296 16.57 3.06 -16.39
C GLU A 296 16.13 1.79 -17.16
N VAL A 297 16.12 0.62 -16.51
CA VAL A 297 15.62 -0.63 -17.14
C VAL A 297 14.11 -0.57 -17.39
N VAL A 298 13.32 -0.14 -16.40
CA VAL A 298 11.86 -0.03 -16.52
C VAL A 298 11.48 1.07 -17.52
N LYS A 299 12.15 2.22 -17.49
CA LYS A 299 11.99 3.32 -18.45
C LYS A 299 12.36 2.92 -19.88
N SER A 300 13.46 2.22 -20.08
CA SER A 300 13.86 1.77 -21.43
C SER A 300 12.93 0.68 -22.01
N THR A 301 12.18 -0.02 -21.16
CA THR A 301 11.16 -1.01 -21.57
C THR A 301 9.78 -0.39 -21.81
N PHE A 302 9.31 0.46 -20.89
CA PHE A 302 7.93 0.93 -20.81
C PHE A 302 7.78 2.45 -21.04
N GLY A 303 8.83 3.12 -21.52
CA GLY A 303 8.87 4.56 -21.77
C GLY A 303 7.94 5.07 -22.88
N ARG A 304 7.25 4.18 -23.60
CA ARG A 304 6.05 4.48 -24.41
C ARG A 304 5.26 3.19 -24.71
N LEU A 305 3.96 3.23 -24.51
CA LEU A 305 3.01 2.12 -24.64
C LEU A 305 1.81 2.57 -25.47
N GLU A 306 1.90 2.39 -26.78
CA GLU A 306 0.84 2.75 -27.73
C GLU A 306 -0.47 1.99 -27.45
N ALA A 307 -1.61 2.62 -27.74
CA ALA A 307 -2.94 2.01 -27.61
C ALA A 307 -3.05 0.70 -28.42
N GLY A 308 -3.58 -0.36 -27.81
CA GLY A 308 -3.72 -1.69 -28.43
C GLY A 308 -2.41 -2.48 -28.60
N THR A 309 -1.35 -2.16 -27.86
CA THR A 309 -0.04 -2.85 -27.95
C THR A 309 0.39 -3.46 -26.62
N SER A 310 1.44 -4.30 -26.63
CA SER A 310 2.14 -4.71 -25.41
C SER A 310 3.64 -4.52 -25.51
N ALA A 311 4.27 -4.31 -24.36
CA ALA A 311 5.72 -4.32 -24.20
C ALA A 311 6.09 -5.28 -23.06
N ALA A 312 7.25 -5.92 -23.17
CA ALA A 312 7.77 -6.81 -22.14
C ALA A 312 9.26 -6.55 -21.91
N MET A 313 9.73 -6.76 -20.69
CA MET A 313 11.14 -6.62 -20.33
C MET A 313 11.99 -7.59 -21.16
N GLY A 314 13.04 -7.06 -21.80
CA GLY A 314 13.89 -7.84 -22.71
C GLY A 314 14.75 -8.91 -22.00
N ASN A 315 14.95 -8.74 -20.69
CA ASN A 315 15.52 -9.71 -19.76
C ASN A 315 14.65 -9.76 -18.49
N PRO A 316 14.53 -10.91 -17.80
CA PRO A 316 13.76 -11.00 -16.58
C PRO A 316 14.45 -10.30 -15.39
N ILE A 317 13.65 -9.77 -14.47
CA ILE A 317 14.11 -9.42 -13.11
C ILE A 317 14.57 -10.71 -12.44
N LYS A 318 15.67 -10.67 -11.67
CA LYS A 318 16.30 -11.86 -11.13
C LYS A 318 16.58 -11.74 -9.64
N LEU A 319 16.09 -12.71 -8.86
CA LEU A 319 16.38 -12.83 -7.44
C LEU A 319 17.34 -14.01 -7.20
N ASN A 320 18.46 -13.70 -6.56
CA ASN A 320 19.47 -14.65 -6.13
C ASN A 320 19.40 -14.88 -4.62
N ILE A 321 19.17 -16.13 -4.20
CA ILE A 321 19.13 -16.53 -2.79
C ILE A 321 20.54 -17.04 -2.41
N SER A 322 21.52 -16.15 -2.59
CA SER A 322 22.95 -16.48 -2.61
C SER A 322 23.87 -15.31 -2.27
N GLY A 323 23.39 -14.34 -1.48
CA GLY A 323 24.21 -13.25 -0.95
C GLY A 323 25.46 -13.73 -0.20
N PRO A 324 26.51 -12.89 -0.05
CA PRO A 324 27.89 -13.32 0.27
C PRO A 324 28.08 -14.00 1.63
N TYR A 325 27.09 -13.94 2.53
CA TYR A 325 27.12 -14.56 3.86
C TYR A 325 26.32 -15.87 3.95
N MET A 326 25.85 -16.38 2.82
CA MET A 326 25.02 -17.57 2.70
C MET A 326 25.82 -18.88 2.93
N GLY A 327 25.49 -19.62 3.98
CA GLY A 327 26.11 -20.90 4.33
C GLY A 327 25.63 -22.10 3.49
N ASN A 328 26.52 -23.05 3.25
CA ASN A 328 26.28 -24.28 2.47
C ASN A 328 25.59 -25.39 3.31
N ALA A 329 24.43 -25.08 3.89
CA ALA A 329 23.58 -26.03 4.59
C ALA A 329 22.20 -26.14 3.92
N TYR A 330 21.42 -27.16 4.27
CA TYR A 330 20.02 -27.31 3.85
C TYR A 330 19.13 -26.32 4.62
N ILE A 331 19.28 -25.06 4.21
CA ILE A 331 18.59 -23.87 4.68
C ILE A 331 17.39 -23.62 3.77
N TYR A 332 16.38 -22.97 4.31
CA TYR A 332 15.01 -22.89 3.83
C TYR A 332 14.50 -21.46 4.04
N TYR A 333 14.50 -20.65 2.97
CA TYR A 333 14.07 -19.26 3.04
C TYR A 333 12.61 -19.09 2.64
N SER A 334 11.86 -18.41 3.51
CA SER A 334 10.67 -17.65 3.15
C SER A 334 11.10 -16.19 2.89
N TRP A 335 10.63 -15.62 1.79
CA TRP A 335 10.82 -14.22 1.39
C TRP A 335 9.57 -13.79 0.63
N ARG A 336 9.26 -12.49 0.62
CA ARG A 336 8.22 -11.88 -0.23
C ARG A 336 8.60 -10.42 -0.45
N PHE A 337 8.38 -9.90 -1.64
CA PHE A 337 8.61 -8.49 -1.96
C PHE A 337 7.54 -7.97 -2.91
N LEU A 338 7.27 -6.68 -2.79
CA LEU A 338 6.46 -5.90 -3.72
C LEU A 338 7.42 -5.15 -4.64
N LEU A 339 7.08 -5.08 -5.93
CA LEU A 339 7.56 -4.02 -6.81
C LEU A 339 6.39 -3.07 -7.11
N GLY A 340 6.68 -1.82 -7.47
CA GLY A 340 5.67 -0.83 -7.85
C GLY A 340 6.14 0.05 -8.98
N LEU A 341 5.22 0.57 -9.79
CA LEU A 341 5.49 1.59 -10.82
C LEU A 341 4.22 2.40 -11.13
N SER A 342 4.41 3.61 -11.63
CA SER A 342 3.33 4.43 -12.20
C SER A 342 3.49 4.54 -13.72
N LEU A 343 2.36 4.62 -14.42
CA LEU A 343 2.27 4.95 -15.84
C LEU A 343 1.52 6.28 -15.95
N GLU A 344 2.11 7.29 -16.58
CA GLU A 344 1.42 8.55 -16.87
C GLU A 344 0.78 8.50 -18.25
N GLN A 345 -0.40 9.11 -18.39
CA GLN A 345 -1.06 9.26 -19.68
C GLN A 345 -0.31 10.31 -20.53
N VAL A 346 -0.09 9.99 -21.80
CA VAL A 346 0.79 10.77 -22.69
C VAL A 346 -0.01 11.63 -23.66
N ASP A 347 -1.22 11.21 -23.99
CA ASP A 347 -2.08 11.78 -25.02
C ASP A 347 -3.40 12.33 -24.46
N HIS A 348 -3.81 13.47 -24.99
CA HIS A 348 -4.97 14.23 -24.54
C HIS A 348 -5.77 14.78 -25.72
N ASN A 349 -7.02 15.13 -25.47
CA ASN A 349 -7.96 15.58 -26.49
C ASN A 349 -8.04 17.12 -26.53
N LEU A 350 -7.75 17.71 -27.69
CA LEU A 350 -8.06 19.11 -27.99
C LEU A 350 -9.36 19.18 -28.78
N THR A 351 -10.41 19.74 -28.18
CA THR A 351 -11.69 20.02 -28.84
C THR A 351 -11.82 21.51 -29.18
N ILE A 352 -12.24 21.85 -30.41
CA ILE A 352 -12.72 23.20 -30.75
C ILE A 352 -14.19 23.15 -31.12
N ASN A 353 -15.03 23.83 -30.34
CA ASN A 353 -16.47 23.95 -30.56
C ASN A 353 -16.79 25.28 -31.26
N TYR A 354 -17.65 25.24 -32.28
CA TYR A 354 -18.04 26.41 -33.07
C TYR A 354 -19.52 26.75 -32.84
N PHE A 355 -19.81 27.93 -32.31
CA PHE A 355 -21.15 28.34 -31.91
C PHE A 355 -21.66 29.58 -32.65
N ASN A 356 -22.94 29.55 -33.02
CA ASN A 356 -23.70 30.71 -33.47
C ASN A 356 -24.29 31.44 -32.26
N LEU A 357 -23.82 32.66 -32.02
CA LEU A 357 -24.24 33.51 -30.92
C LEU A 357 -25.67 34.06 -31.10
N ASP A 358 -26.20 34.09 -32.34
CA ASP A 358 -27.52 34.64 -32.65
C ASP A 358 -28.69 33.72 -32.25
N ASN A 359 -28.41 32.42 -32.02
CA ASN A 359 -29.43 31.41 -31.69
C ASN A 359 -28.94 30.28 -30.75
N GLY A 360 -27.65 30.23 -30.40
CA GLY A 360 -27.04 29.19 -29.57
C GLY A 360 -26.74 27.85 -30.26
N SER A 361 -26.92 27.72 -31.59
CA SER A 361 -26.66 26.46 -32.29
C SER A 361 -25.17 26.26 -32.60
N ALA A 362 -24.73 25.01 -32.74
CA ALA A 362 -23.43 24.73 -33.37
C ALA A 362 -23.40 25.26 -34.82
N MET A 363 -22.22 25.67 -35.29
CA MET A 363 -21.96 26.11 -36.67
C MET A 363 -21.64 24.92 -37.59
N CYS A 364 -20.89 23.95 -37.06
CA CYS A 364 -20.55 22.67 -37.66
C CYS A 364 -20.16 21.68 -36.54
N ASP A 365 -19.79 20.46 -36.91
CA ASP A 365 -19.16 19.51 -35.99
C ASP A 365 -17.85 20.10 -35.40
N SER A 366 -17.55 19.75 -34.16
CA SER A 366 -16.34 20.21 -33.46
C SER A 366 -15.07 19.68 -34.11
N TYR A 367 -13.99 20.46 -34.11
CA TYR A 367 -12.65 19.95 -34.41
C TYR A 367 -12.15 19.10 -33.23
N GLN A 368 -11.37 18.07 -33.53
CA GLN A 368 -10.70 17.20 -32.56
C GLN A 368 -9.27 16.93 -33.03
N GLU A 369 -8.31 17.05 -32.12
CA GLU A 369 -6.90 16.74 -32.33
C GLU A 369 -6.34 16.05 -31.08
N THR A 370 -5.51 15.01 -31.27
CA THR A 370 -4.74 14.40 -30.18
C THR A 370 -3.46 15.21 -29.98
N ILE A 371 -3.30 15.77 -28.78
CA ILE A 371 -2.10 16.49 -28.35
C ILE A 371 -1.35 15.64 -27.31
N TYR A 372 -0.04 15.91 -27.11
CA TYR A 372 0.79 15.11 -26.21
C TYR A 372 1.44 15.94 -25.11
N ILE A 373 1.66 15.34 -23.95
CA ILE A 373 2.43 15.94 -22.86
C ILE A 373 3.83 16.34 -23.35
N GLU A 374 4.38 17.43 -22.81
CA GLU A 374 5.67 18.02 -23.18
C GLU A 374 5.76 18.58 -24.63
N GLU A 375 4.87 18.19 -25.54
CA GLU A 375 4.78 18.73 -26.90
C GLU A 375 3.89 19.99 -26.98
N SER A 376 4.15 20.84 -27.98
CA SER A 376 3.46 22.11 -28.19
C SER A 376 2.46 22.05 -29.36
N TYR A 377 1.23 22.53 -29.15
CA TYR A 377 0.21 22.65 -30.19
C TYR A 377 0.02 24.11 -30.65
N ASP A 378 -0.45 24.29 -31.89
CA ASP A 378 -0.95 25.55 -32.45
C ASP A 378 -2.15 25.29 -33.36
N VAL A 379 -3.34 25.56 -32.84
CA VAL A 379 -4.62 25.40 -33.56
C VAL A 379 -5.20 26.74 -34.03
N THR A 380 -4.40 27.81 -34.04
CA THR A 380 -4.83 29.18 -34.37
C THR A 380 -5.56 29.25 -35.72
N ALA A 381 -5.14 28.46 -36.71
CA ALA A 381 -5.75 28.45 -38.04
C ALA A 381 -7.18 27.86 -38.03
N GLU A 382 -7.41 26.78 -37.29
CA GLU A 382 -8.70 26.07 -37.22
C GLU A 382 -9.65 26.77 -36.23
N ALA A 383 -9.14 27.40 -35.17
CA ALA A 383 -9.94 28.29 -34.32
C ALA A 383 -10.48 29.52 -35.08
N ASN A 384 -9.71 30.06 -36.06
CA ASN A 384 -10.11 31.21 -36.90
C ASN A 384 -10.83 30.83 -38.21
N LYS A 385 -11.34 29.60 -38.31
CA LYS A 385 -12.10 29.04 -39.45
C LYS A 385 -13.28 29.92 -39.86
N ALA A 386 -13.24 30.44 -41.09
CA ALA A 386 -14.27 31.33 -41.61
C ALA A 386 -15.59 30.61 -41.94
N PHE A 387 -16.72 31.23 -41.60
CA PHE A 387 -18.07 30.79 -41.95
C PHE A 387 -18.79 31.87 -42.77
N ASP A 388 -19.34 31.51 -43.93
CA ASP A 388 -19.95 32.46 -44.87
C ASP A 388 -21.14 33.21 -44.25
N GLY A 389 -21.07 34.54 -44.28
CA GLY A 389 -22.09 35.43 -43.72
C GLY A 389 -21.95 35.74 -42.22
N PHE A 390 -21.00 35.11 -41.53
CA PHE A 390 -20.74 35.32 -40.10
C PHE A 390 -19.39 36.00 -39.86
N LYS A 391 -19.26 36.68 -38.70
CA LYS A 391 -17.99 37.20 -38.17
C LYS A 391 -17.65 36.47 -36.87
N LEU A 392 -16.37 36.19 -36.65
CA LEU A 392 -15.87 35.78 -35.34
C LEU A 392 -16.07 36.93 -34.35
N VAL A 393 -16.67 36.63 -33.20
CA VAL A 393 -16.99 37.60 -32.14
C VAL A 393 -16.08 37.42 -30.93
N LYS A 394 -15.83 36.17 -30.52
CA LYS A 394 -15.16 35.84 -29.26
C LYS A 394 -14.56 34.42 -29.31
N MET A 395 -13.51 34.19 -28.52
CA MET A 395 -13.02 32.86 -28.12
C MET A 395 -13.03 32.80 -26.58
N ASP A 396 -13.39 31.65 -26.02
CA ASP A 396 -13.35 31.33 -24.59
C ASP A 396 -12.78 29.91 -24.38
N GLY A 397 -12.36 29.58 -23.16
CA GLY A 397 -11.77 28.29 -22.81
C GLY A 397 -10.24 28.33 -22.86
N ASP A 398 -9.62 27.24 -23.32
CA ASP A 398 -8.17 27.11 -23.43
C ASP A 398 -7.55 28.05 -24.48
N ALA A 399 -6.22 28.20 -24.41
CA ALA A 399 -5.45 28.95 -25.40
C ALA A 399 -5.40 28.19 -26.75
N VAL A 400 -5.35 28.93 -27.86
CA VAL A 400 -5.16 28.33 -29.22
C VAL A 400 -3.73 27.86 -29.48
N THR A 401 -2.80 28.11 -28.55
CA THR A 401 -1.41 27.65 -28.56
C THR A 401 -0.98 27.29 -27.14
N GLY A 402 -0.36 26.14 -26.92
CA GLY A 402 0.04 25.70 -25.58
C GLY A 402 0.80 24.37 -25.60
N THR A 403 0.85 23.72 -24.45
CA THR A 403 1.38 22.35 -24.24
C THR A 403 0.25 21.35 -24.06
N GLY A 404 0.43 20.12 -24.53
CA GLY A 404 -0.57 19.05 -24.37
C GLY A 404 -0.58 18.40 -22.99
N ASP A 405 -0.53 19.19 -21.93
CA ASP A 405 -0.42 18.75 -20.52
C ASP A 405 -1.74 18.31 -19.86
N ALA A 406 -2.86 18.43 -20.57
CA ALA A 406 -4.19 17.89 -20.24
C ALA A 406 -5.12 18.07 -21.46
N ASP A 407 -6.33 17.51 -21.41
CA ASP A 407 -7.41 17.84 -22.35
C ASP A 407 -7.62 19.37 -22.46
N LYS A 408 -7.97 19.85 -23.65
CA LYS A 408 -8.19 21.27 -23.96
C LYS A 408 -9.54 21.49 -24.63
N VAL A 409 -10.27 22.52 -24.21
CA VAL A 409 -11.57 22.88 -24.81
C VAL A 409 -11.59 24.36 -25.18
N ILE A 410 -11.67 24.63 -26.48
CA ILE A 410 -11.72 25.98 -27.04
C ILE A 410 -13.11 26.21 -27.63
N ASN A 411 -13.77 27.28 -27.21
CA ASN A 411 -15.13 27.64 -27.63
C ASN A 411 -15.10 28.93 -28.47
N VAL A 412 -15.49 28.85 -29.75
CA VAL A 412 -15.42 29.97 -30.70
C VAL A 412 -16.81 30.42 -31.11
N TYR A 413 -17.10 31.72 -30.96
CA TYR A 413 -18.43 32.30 -31.14
C TYR A 413 -18.51 33.21 -32.37
N TYR A 414 -19.56 33.01 -33.17
CA TYR A 414 -19.80 33.68 -34.44
C TYR A 414 -21.17 34.37 -34.44
N SER A 415 -21.32 35.48 -35.17
CA SER A 415 -22.62 36.15 -35.38
C SER A 415 -22.72 36.73 -36.79
N ALA A 416 -23.92 36.72 -37.36
CA ALA A 416 -24.25 37.41 -38.61
C ALA A 416 -24.68 38.88 -38.38
N GLN A 417 -24.86 39.31 -37.13
CA GLN A 417 -25.18 40.69 -36.79
C GLN A 417 -23.97 41.61 -36.96
N GLU A 418 -24.21 42.87 -37.33
CA GLU A 418 -23.13 43.84 -37.48
C GLU A 418 -22.54 44.30 -36.14
N ASN A 419 -23.38 44.36 -35.10
CA ASN A 419 -23.04 44.75 -33.72
C ASN A 419 -23.75 43.81 -32.72
N PRO A 420 -23.32 42.55 -32.58
CA PRO A 420 -23.92 41.62 -31.62
C PRO A 420 -23.70 42.08 -30.18
N THR A 421 -24.62 41.69 -29.29
CA THR A 421 -24.34 41.74 -27.84
C THR A 421 -23.30 40.66 -27.55
N ILE A 422 -22.17 41.05 -26.95
CA ILE A 422 -21.13 40.10 -26.51
C ILE A 422 -21.43 39.75 -25.04
N PRO A 423 -21.93 38.54 -24.72
CA PRO A 423 -22.14 38.13 -23.34
C PRO A 423 -20.82 37.89 -22.63
N ASN A 424 -20.85 38.03 -21.30
CA ASN A 424 -19.74 37.60 -20.46
C ASN A 424 -19.52 36.08 -20.62
N SER A 425 -18.32 35.62 -20.29
CA SER A 425 -18.06 34.21 -19.99
C SER A 425 -17.78 34.06 -18.51
N TYR A 426 -18.08 32.88 -18.01
CA TYR A 426 -17.77 32.47 -16.65
C TYR A 426 -17.20 31.05 -16.66
N THR A 427 -16.41 30.75 -15.65
CA THR A 427 -15.69 29.48 -15.50
C THR A 427 -16.33 28.63 -14.42
N ILE A 428 -16.47 27.33 -14.69
CA ILE A 428 -16.81 26.32 -13.70
C ILE A 428 -15.56 25.49 -13.40
N THR A 429 -15.22 25.34 -12.12
CA THR A 429 -14.05 24.59 -11.64
C THR A 429 -14.48 23.55 -10.61
N VAL A 430 -14.04 22.30 -10.77
CA VAL A 430 -14.27 21.20 -9.82
C VAL A 430 -12.92 20.64 -9.35
N ASN A 431 -12.67 20.73 -8.04
CA ASN A 431 -11.46 20.22 -7.37
C ASN A 431 -11.79 18.97 -6.55
N TYR A 432 -10.80 18.09 -6.38
CA TYR A 432 -10.93 16.81 -5.68
C TYR A 432 -9.89 16.71 -4.56
N TYR A 433 -10.35 16.61 -3.31
CA TYR A 433 -9.50 16.61 -2.11
C TYR A 433 -9.82 15.47 -1.15
N GLU A 434 -8.81 15.04 -0.40
CA GLU A 434 -9.00 14.21 0.78
C GLU A 434 -9.59 15.04 1.93
N LYS A 435 -10.57 14.45 2.64
CA LYS A 435 -11.32 15.14 3.68
C LYS A 435 -10.47 15.47 4.89
N GLY A 436 -10.36 16.76 5.19
CA GLY A 436 -9.62 17.27 6.35
C GLY A 436 -8.12 17.50 6.11
N THR A 437 -7.62 17.24 4.89
CA THR A 437 -6.25 17.56 4.48
C THR A 437 -6.28 18.58 3.34
N THR A 438 -5.12 18.89 2.76
CA THR A 438 -4.99 19.66 1.51
C THR A 438 -4.51 18.79 0.34
N THR A 439 -4.57 17.45 0.50
CA THR A 439 -4.12 16.49 -0.53
C THR A 439 -5.09 16.52 -1.71
N LYS A 440 -4.60 16.87 -2.89
CA LYS A 440 -5.37 16.79 -4.16
C LYS A 440 -5.37 15.34 -4.64
N LEU A 441 -6.54 14.81 -5.02
CA LEU A 441 -6.74 13.39 -5.33
C LEU A 441 -6.89 13.06 -6.82
N ALA A 442 -7.35 14.02 -7.61
CA ALA A 442 -7.53 13.91 -9.05
C ALA A 442 -7.43 15.31 -9.68
N ASP A 443 -7.24 15.39 -10.99
CA ASP A 443 -7.01 16.67 -11.66
C ASP A 443 -8.23 17.58 -11.72
N THR A 444 -7.97 18.89 -11.71
CA THR A 444 -9.01 19.92 -11.58
C THR A 444 -9.76 20.05 -12.90
N PHE A 445 -11.02 19.61 -12.94
CA PHE A 445 -11.88 19.85 -14.10
C PHE A 445 -12.22 21.33 -14.20
N THR A 446 -12.00 21.94 -15.36
CA THR A 446 -12.32 23.35 -15.62
C THR A 446 -13.04 23.47 -16.97
N THR A 447 -14.05 24.33 -17.06
CA THR A 447 -14.72 24.65 -18.33
C THR A 447 -15.23 26.09 -18.34
N THR A 448 -15.14 26.78 -19.47
CA THR A 448 -15.61 28.17 -19.63
C THR A 448 -16.80 28.22 -20.59
N GLN A 449 -17.90 28.83 -20.16
CA GLN A 449 -19.15 28.94 -20.94
C GLN A 449 -19.69 30.37 -20.89
N LEU A 450 -20.75 30.65 -21.66
CA LEU A 450 -21.35 31.99 -21.71
C LEU A 450 -22.31 32.25 -20.55
N GLU A 451 -22.49 33.53 -20.25
CA GLU A 451 -23.53 34.04 -19.35
C GLU A 451 -24.94 33.60 -19.81
N ASN A 452 -25.67 32.96 -18.89
CA ASN A 452 -26.93 32.23 -19.06
C ASN A 452 -26.87 30.88 -19.81
N SER A 453 -25.68 30.35 -20.15
CA SER A 453 -25.56 28.94 -20.59
C SER A 453 -26.05 27.98 -19.50
N SER A 454 -26.71 26.91 -19.89
CA SER A 454 -27.10 25.82 -18.99
C SER A 454 -25.92 24.88 -18.74
N TYR A 455 -25.57 24.64 -17.47
CA TYR A 455 -24.55 23.68 -17.09
C TYR A 455 -25.15 22.49 -16.33
N ASN A 456 -24.48 21.35 -16.41
CA ASN A 456 -24.58 20.25 -15.46
C ASN A 456 -23.17 19.66 -15.29
N VAL A 457 -22.72 19.52 -14.04
CA VAL A 457 -21.41 18.97 -13.66
C VAL A 457 -21.55 17.81 -12.68
N THR A 458 -22.73 17.19 -12.59
CA THR A 458 -23.06 16.16 -11.58
C THR A 458 -22.06 15.00 -11.61
N ASP A 459 -21.78 14.46 -12.79
CA ASP A 459 -20.82 13.36 -13.01
C ASP A 459 -19.38 13.74 -12.63
N ARG A 460 -19.02 15.03 -12.72
CA ARG A 460 -17.72 15.54 -12.25
C ARG A 460 -17.73 15.67 -10.73
N THR A 461 -18.76 16.28 -10.15
CA THR A 461 -18.90 16.40 -8.69
C THR A 461 -19.07 15.05 -7.95
N GLN A 462 -19.31 13.96 -8.67
CA GLN A 462 -19.42 12.59 -8.16
C GLN A 462 -18.39 11.63 -8.79
N LEU A 463 -17.27 12.15 -9.29
CA LEU A 463 -16.18 11.37 -9.87
C LEU A 463 -15.75 10.23 -8.92
N ALA A 464 -15.70 9.01 -9.41
CA ALA A 464 -15.15 7.88 -8.66
C ALA A 464 -13.62 7.97 -8.61
N ILE A 465 -13.03 7.84 -7.42
CA ILE A 465 -11.59 7.87 -7.21
C ILE A 465 -11.20 6.58 -6.46
N SER A 466 -10.34 5.75 -7.06
CA SER A 466 -9.98 4.44 -6.50
C SER A 466 -9.39 4.58 -5.09
N GLY A 467 -9.84 3.72 -4.16
CA GLY A 467 -9.44 3.77 -2.75
C GLY A 467 -9.97 4.96 -1.95
N TYR A 468 -10.92 5.73 -2.47
CA TYR A 468 -11.59 6.82 -1.77
C TYR A 468 -13.12 6.71 -1.89
N THR A 469 -13.85 7.14 -0.86
CA THR A 469 -15.32 7.24 -0.85
C THR A 469 -15.73 8.70 -0.88
N TRP A 470 -16.60 9.07 -1.82
CA TRP A 470 -17.20 10.40 -1.89
C TRP A 470 -17.91 10.73 -0.57
N ASP A 471 -17.63 11.90 0.01
CA ASP A 471 -18.19 12.30 1.29
C ASP A 471 -19.07 13.55 1.20
N SER A 472 -18.59 14.59 0.52
CA SER A 472 -19.31 15.86 0.41
C SER A 472 -18.79 16.76 -0.72
N CYS A 473 -19.59 17.74 -1.10
CA CYS A 473 -19.16 18.87 -1.92
C CYS A 473 -19.65 20.17 -1.26
N ASP A 474 -18.84 21.23 -1.29
CA ASP A 474 -19.18 22.53 -0.69
C ASP A 474 -20.31 23.28 -1.42
N ASN A 475 -20.57 22.92 -2.67
CA ASN A 475 -21.58 23.52 -3.53
C ASN A 475 -22.53 22.44 -4.08
N THR A 476 -23.82 22.56 -3.75
CA THR A 476 -24.84 21.55 -4.06
C THR A 476 -25.63 21.81 -5.35
N ALA A 477 -25.41 22.94 -6.02
CA ALA A 477 -26.07 23.29 -7.27
C ALA A 477 -25.30 22.71 -8.48
N THR A 478 -25.33 21.38 -8.65
CA THR A 478 -24.57 20.69 -9.71
C THR A 478 -25.12 20.93 -11.12
N GLU A 479 -26.29 21.57 -11.26
CA GLU A 479 -26.87 22.02 -12.52
C GLU A 479 -27.59 23.37 -12.37
N GLY A 480 -27.67 24.13 -13.46
CA GLY A 480 -28.33 25.44 -13.46
C GLY A 480 -28.02 26.29 -14.69
N SER A 481 -28.19 27.61 -14.56
CA SER A 481 -27.76 28.60 -15.56
C SER A 481 -26.60 29.43 -15.01
N LEU A 482 -25.56 29.61 -15.82
CA LEU A 482 -24.29 30.19 -15.40
C LEU A 482 -24.34 31.73 -15.39
N THR A 483 -24.21 32.35 -14.22
CA THR A 483 -24.35 33.82 -14.04
C THR A 483 -23.20 34.48 -13.27
N ALA A 484 -22.22 33.69 -12.84
CA ALA A 484 -20.94 34.07 -12.26
C ALA A 484 -19.99 32.86 -12.38
N ASP A 485 -18.71 33.03 -12.05
CA ASP A 485 -17.79 31.90 -11.88
C ASP A 485 -18.26 30.98 -10.73
N ILE A 486 -18.13 29.67 -10.90
CA ILE A 486 -18.58 28.67 -9.92
C ILE A 486 -17.45 27.70 -9.59
N VAL A 487 -17.15 27.55 -8.30
CA VAL A 487 -16.24 26.52 -7.79
C VAL A 487 -17.05 25.44 -7.08
N PHE A 488 -16.59 24.20 -7.21
CA PHE A 488 -17.01 23.02 -6.46
C PHE A 488 -15.74 22.38 -5.88
N ASN A 489 -15.65 22.27 -4.57
CA ASN A 489 -14.61 21.50 -3.89
C ASN A 489 -15.25 20.21 -3.38
N VAL A 490 -14.84 19.09 -3.95
CA VAL A 490 -15.34 17.75 -3.64
C VAL A 490 -14.37 17.09 -2.66
N TYR A 491 -14.91 16.58 -1.56
CA TYR A 491 -14.16 15.95 -0.48
C TYR A 491 -14.48 14.46 -0.43
N TYR A 492 -13.42 13.66 -0.27
CA TYR A 492 -13.50 12.22 -0.17
C TYR A 492 -12.88 11.76 1.14
N THR A 493 -13.53 10.83 1.82
CA THR A 493 -12.88 10.10 2.91
C THR A 493 -12.05 8.99 2.27
N LYS A 494 -10.76 8.89 2.62
CA LYS A 494 -9.92 7.75 2.23
C LYS A 494 -10.61 6.47 2.68
N ASN A 495 -10.73 5.48 1.79
CA ASN A 495 -11.22 4.19 2.23
C ASN A 495 -10.24 3.67 3.27
N ASP A 496 -10.73 3.31 4.45
CA ASP A 496 -9.96 2.45 5.35
C ASP A 496 -9.44 1.29 4.49
N SER A 497 -8.14 1.02 4.55
CA SER A 497 -7.57 -0.16 3.90
C SER A 497 -8.10 -1.37 4.67
N SER A 498 -9.34 -1.77 4.33
CA SER A 498 -10.06 -2.85 4.98
C SER A 498 -9.47 -4.14 4.49
N THR A 499 -8.24 -4.41 4.95
CA THR A 499 -7.64 -5.72 4.84
C THR A 499 -8.67 -6.70 5.41
N PRO A 500 -8.99 -7.73 4.63
CA PRO A 500 -10.35 -8.26 4.67
C PRO A 500 -10.76 -8.89 6.05
N THR A 501 -12.06 -9.01 6.47
CA THR A 501 -12.54 -9.84 7.64
C THR A 501 -13.64 -10.96 7.41
N TYR A 502 -13.41 -12.27 7.70
CA TYR A 502 -14.37 -13.42 7.49
C TYR A 502 -14.16 -14.51 8.56
N ARG A 503 -15.20 -15.32 8.74
CA ARG A 503 -15.24 -16.41 9.72
C ARG A 503 -15.21 -17.78 9.02
N PRO A 504 -14.24 -18.67 9.31
CA PRO A 504 -14.17 -19.97 8.65
C PRO A 504 -15.41 -20.83 8.93
N SER A 505 -16.22 -21.03 7.89
CA SER A 505 -17.32 -21.98 7.88
C SER A 505 -16.76 -23.39 7.64
N GLY A 506 -16.54 -24.14 8.73
CA GLY A 506 -15.82 -25.41 8.67
C GLY A 506 -16.56 -26.55 7.96
N GLY A 507 -15.82 -27.29 7.14
CA GLY A 507 -16.25 -28.56 6.53
C GLY A 507 -15.31 -28.99 5.40
N GLY A 508 -14.82 -30.23 5.33
CA GLY A 508 -14.92 -31.29 6.33
C GLY A 508 -14.22 -32.59 5.90
N GLY A 509 -13.51 -33.22 6.84
CA GLY A 509 -12.77 -34.47 6.64
C GLY A 509 -11.53 -34.52 7.53
N GLY A 510 -11.11 -35.65 8.11
CA GLY A 510 -11.74 -36.97 8.06
C GLY A 510 -10.88 -38.04 8.75
N GLY A 511 -10.74 -37.98 10.07
CA GLY A 511 -9.86 -38.87 10.85
C GLY A 511 -10.51 -39.40 12.13
N SER A 512 -10.64 -40.73 12.24
CA SER A 512 -11.30 -41.39 13.37
C SER A 512 -10.32 -41.78 14.48
N SER A 513 -10.65 -41.45 15.73
CA SER A 513 -10.21 -42.18 16.93
C SER A 513 -11.27 -42.09 18.06
N SER A 514 -11.16 -42.93 19.09
CA SER A 514 -12.27 -43.31 19.98
C SER A 514 -12.28 -42.59 21.35
N GLY A 515 -13.45 -42.11 21.81
CA GLY A 515 -13.51 -41.18 22.96
C GLY A 515 -14.78 -41.13 23.87
N THR A 516 -15.66 -42.14 23.86
CA THR A 516 -16.56 -42.55 24.98
C THR A 516 -17.35 -41.49 25.83
N LYS A 517 -18.70 -41.65 25.87
CA LYS A 517 -19.72 -41.17 26.85
C LYS A 517 -20.39 -39.77 26.64
N PRO A 518 -21.63 -39.54 27.17
CA PRO A 518 -22.65 -38.86 26.36
C PRO A 518 -23.57 -37.80 27.03
N GLY A 519 -24.12 -36.91 26.19
CA GLY A 519 -25.57 -36.75 26.04
C GLY A 519 -26.33 -35.68 26.84
N ARG A 520 -27.04 -34.81 26.11
CA ARG A 520 -28.44 -34.38 26.36
C ARG A 520 -29.00 -33.80 25.05
N GLY A 521 -30.30 -33.86 24.81
CA GLY A 521 -30.92 -33.47 23.52
C GLY A 521 -32.20 -32.64 23.68
N THR A 522 -32.97 -32.53 22.59
CA THR A 522 -34.23 -31.74 22.40
C THR A 522 -34.01 -30.22 22.25
N THR A 523 -34.72 -29.46 21.40
CA THR A 523 -35.81 -29.81 20.44
C THR A 523 -35.85 -28.83 19.25
N THR A 524 -36.48 -29.23 18.13
CA THR A 524 -36.76 -28.39 16.95
C THR A 524 -38.17 -27.76 16.98
N THR A 525 -38.37 -26.64 16.28
CA THR A 525 -39.60 -26.22 15.56
C THR A 525 -39.28 -24.96 14.72
N ALA A 526 -40.01 -24.69 13.63
CA ALA A 526 -39.78 -23.58 12.70
C ALA A 526 -41.07 -22.82 12.37
N GLY A 527 -40.97 -21.58 11.86
CA GLY A 527 -42.10 -20.85 11.26
C GLY A 527 -41.93 -19.31 11.18
N GLY A 528 -42.14 -18.75 9.99
CA GLY A 528 -42.58 -17.35 9.77
C GLY A 528 -44.00 -17.35 9.16
N PRO A 529 -44.47 -16.31 8.42
CA PRO A 529 -43.84 -15.02 8.09
C PRO A 529 -44.67 -13.79 8.56
N GLY A 530 -44.26 -12.56 8.18
CA GLY A 530 -44.77 -11.29 8.73
C GLY A 530 -45.96 -10.61 8.01
N VAL A 531 -46.28 -9.38 8.45
CA VAL A 531 -47.34 -8.47 7.95
C VAL A 531 -46.83 -7.01 8.02
N THR A 532 -47.28 -6.15 7.11
CA THR A 532 -46.97 -4.70 7.02
C THR A 532 -47.92 -3.80 7.83
N THR A 533 -47.48 -2.56 8.12
CA THR A 533 -48.34 -1.49 8.67
C THR A 533 -48.04 -0.16 7.97
N THR A 534 -49.09 0.54 7.53
CA THR A 534 -49.01 1.86 6.86
C THR A 534 -49.19 3.00 7.87
N ILE A 535 -48.49 4.13 7.65
CA ILE A 535 -48.70 5.38 8.42
C ILE A 535 -49.83 6.20 7.76
N ASN A 536 -50.58 6.95 8.56
CA ASN A 536 -51.69 7.79 8.12
C ASN A 536 -51.40 9.27 8.41
N GLU A 537 -51.75 10.18 7.50
CA GLU A 537 -51.40 11.61 7.56
C GLU A 537 -52.57 12.50 8.03
N GLU A 538 -52.34 13.83 8.01
CA GLU A 538 -53.25 14.94 8.33
C GLU A 538 -53.71 15.12 9.80
N GLN A 539 -53.09 16.09 10.52
CA GLN A 539 -53.78 17.25 11.16
C GLN A 539 -52.79 18.40 11.42
N VAL A 540 -53.27 19.66 11.31
CA VAL A 540 -52.51 20.95 11.22
C VAL A 540 -53.45 22.06 11.76
N PRO A 541 -53.04 23.24 12.33
CA PRO A 541 -51.76 23.95 12.18
C PRO A 541 -51.11 24.65 13.42
N MET A 542 -49.90 25.15 13.18
CA MET A 542 -49.17 26.35 13.68
C MET A 542 -49.61 27.19 14.91
N ALA A 543 -48.59 27.67 15.64
CA ALA A 543 -48.55 28.97 16.32
C ALA A 543 -47.10 29.53 16.38
N GLU A 544 -46.92 30.82 16.70
CA GLU A 544 -45.65 31.57 16.62
C GLU A 544 -44.74 31.46 17.88
N GLY A 545 -43.47 31.87 17.78
CA GLY A 545 -42.49 31.83 18.88
C GLY A 545 -42.08 33.23 19.42
N PRO A 546 -41.47 33.31 20.63
CA PRO A 546 -40.95 34.55 21.21
C PRO A 546 -39.42 34.68 21.17
N GLU A 547 -38.92 35.87 21.57
CA GLU A 547 -37.52 36.31 21.43
C GLU A 547 -36.57 35.90 22.58
N THR A 548 -35.30 36.33 22.48
CA THR A 548 -34.18 36.12 23.43
C THR A 548 -34.39 36.88 24.76
N ALA A 549 -33.69 36.67 25.89
CA ALA A 549 -32.48 35.92 26.29
C ALA A 549 -32.56 35.66 27.84
N PRO A 550 -31.48 35.48 28.64
CA PRO A 550 -30.20 34.76 28.46
C PRO A 550 -29.90 33.72 29.58
N VAL A 551 -28.95 32.81 29.32
CA VAL A 551 -28.06 32.06 30.25
C VAL A 551 -28.63 31.53 31.59
N SER A 552 -28.69 30.19 31.72
CA SER A 552 -28.37 29.45 32.95
C SER A 552 -28.04 27.99 32.62
N ILE A 553 -26.90 27.46 33.09
CA ILE A 553 -26.55 26.04 33.01
C ILE A 553 -26.18 25.54 34.41
N PRO A 554 -27.05 24.76 35.07
CA PRO A 554 -26.69 23.81 36.11
C PRO A 554 -26.52 22.40 35.50
N GLU A 555 -25.48 21.68 35.91
CA GLU A 555 -25.14 20.35 35.41
C GLU A 555 -26.15 19.27 35.83
N THR A 556 -26.52 18.34 34.94
CA THR A 556 -26.71 16.91 35.27
C THR A 556 -26.78 16.02 34.02
N ASP A 557 -26.23 14.81 34.14
CA ASP A 557 -26.55 13.58 33.40
C ASP A 557 -26.55 13.61 31.85
N VAL A 558 -25.34 13.70 31.26
CA VAL A 558 -25.09 13.17 29.91
C VAL A 558 -24.90 11.64 29.99
N PRO A 559 -25.63 10.83 29.22
CA PRO A 559 -25.37 9.40 29.13
C PRO A 559 -24.07 9.16 28.35
N LEU A 560 -23.02 8.72 29.04
CA LEU A 560 -21.73 8.36 28.42
C LEU A 560 -21.90 7.17 27.48
N ALA A 561 -21.91 7.44 26.17
CA ALA A 561 -21.66 6.41 25.17
C ALA A 561 -20.23 5.86 25.33
N PRO A 562 -19.98 4.54 25.18
CA PRO A 562 -18.63 4.00 25.25
C PRO A 562 -17.73 4.59 24.16
N LEU A 563 -16.50 4.93 24.54
CA LEU A 563 -15.44 5.23 23.57
C LEU A 563 -15.20 4.01 22.66
N PRO A 564 -14.91 4.19 21.36
CA PRO A 564 -14.45 3.10 20.51
C PRO A 564 -13.20 2.46 21.10
N LYS A 565 -13.14 1.12 21.06
CA LYS A 565 -11.89 0.38 21.28
C LYS A 565 -11.16 0.26 19.96
N THR A 566 -9.87 0.55 19.95
CA THR A 566 -8.95 0.15 18.89
C THR A 566 -8.71 -1.36 18.93
N GLY A 567 -8.57 -1.97 17.74
CA GLY A 567 -8.21 -3.38 17.55
C GLY A 567 -9.38 -4.38 17.55
N ASP A 568 -9.73 -4.90 16.36
CA ASP A 568 -10.35 -6.22 16.12
C ASP A 568 -10.53 -6.43 14.59
N THR A 569 -9.53 -7.02 13.90
CA THR A 569 -9.54 -7.31 12.44
C THR A 569 -9.18 -8.78 12.16
N THR A 570 -9.97 -9.52 11.36
CA THR A 570 -9.70 -10.97 11.11
C THR A 570 -10.27 -11.55 9.78
N GLY A 571 -9.55 -11.40 8.66
CA GLY A 571 -9.52 -12.16 7.35
C GLY A 571 -10.75 -12.48 6.44
N HIS A 572 -11.28 -11.61 5.50
CA HIS A 572 -12.39 -11.82 4.47
C HIS A 572 -11.97 -12.84 3.38
N LYS A 573 -10.84 -13.52 3.57
CA LYS A 573 -9.95 -14.10 2.54
C LYS A 573 -10.56 -15.33 1.82
N ASN A 574 -11.89 -15.42 1.80
CA ASN A 574 -12.72 -16.59 1.53
C ASN A 574 -14.08 -16.28 0.86
N LEU A 575 -14.54 -15.03 0.71
CA LEU A 575 -15.78 -14.73 -0.06
C LEU A 575 -15.52 -14.59 -1.58
N ILE A 576 -14.35 -14.06 -1.97
CA ILE A 576 -14.05 -13.69 -3.37
C ILE A 576 -13.88 -14.90 -4.31
N MET A 577 -13.37 -16.03 -3.81
CA MET A 577 -13.22 -17.27 -4.61
C MET A 577 -14.55 -17.82 -5.17
N LEU A 578 -15.68 -17.44 -4.59
CA LEU A 578 -17.01 -17.90 -5.01
C LEU A 578 -17.61 -17.12 -6.19
N LEU A 579 -17.05 -15.96 -6.54
CA LEU A 579 -17.53 -15.14 -7.67
C LEU A 579 -16.71 -15.38 -8.95
N MET A 580 -15.38 -15.47 -8.85
CA MET A 580 -14.50 -15.70 -10.02
C MET A 580 -14.80 -17.02 -10.77
N SER A 581 -15.29 -18.03 -10.06
CA SER A 581 -15.72 -19.32 -10.64
C SER A 581 -17.00 -19.23 -11.48
N SER A 582 -17.86 -18.23 -11.27
CA SER A 582 -19.05 -18.00 -12.09
C SER A 582 -18.75 -17.20 -13.36
N LEU A 583 -17.83 -16.24 -13.30
CA LEU A 583 -17.48 -15.39 -14.46
C LEU A 583 -16.64 -16.14 -15.51
N MET A 584 -15.68 -16.96 -15.08
CA MET A 584 -14.90 -17.82 -15.98
C MET A 584 -15.77 -18.80 -16.80
N LEU A 585 -16.89 -19.28 -16.21
CA LEU A 585 -17.82 -20.16 -16.92
C LEU A 585 -18.57 -19.42 -18.05
N ALA A 586 -18.85 -18.13 -17.89
CA ALA A 586 -19.46 -17.31 -18.94
C ALA A 586 -18.50 -17.11 -20.13
N VAL A 587 -17.24 -16.79 -19.87
CA VAL A 587 -16.21 -16.59 -20.90
C VAL A 587 -15.99 -17.87 -21.71
N TYR A 588 -15.88 -19.04 -21.05
CA TYR A 588 -15.70 -20.33 -21.72
C TYR A 588 -16.89 -20.74 -22.62
N VAL A 589 -18.12 -20.33 -22.27
CA VAL A 589 -19.32 -20.59 -23.09
C VAL A 589 -19.40 -19.66 -24.30
N ILE A 590 -18.79 -18.47 -24.24
CA ILE A 590 -18.75 -17.51 -25.36
C ILE A 590 -17.70 -17.92 -26.40
N THR A 591 -16.49 -18.30 -25.98
CA THR A 591 -15.42 -18.71 -26.92
C THR A 591 -15.83 -19.94 -27.73
N LYS A 592 -16.37 -20.98 -27.07
CA LYS A 592 -16.75 -22.23 -27.74
C LYS A 592 -17.88 -22.07 -28.78
N ARG A 593 -18.66 -20.98 -28.70
CA ARG A 593 -19.70 -20.67 -29.70
C ARG A 593 -19.16 -20.11 -31.02
N LYS A 594 -17.90 -19.67 -31.09
CA LYS A 594 -17.27 -19.28 -32.37
C LYS A 594 -16.74 -20.47 -33.17
N GLU A 595 -16.41 -21.59 -32.54
CA GLU A 595 -15.82 -22.76 -33.21
C GLU A 595 -16.85 -23.67 -33.91
N GLU A 596 -18.15 -23.51 -33.64
CA GLU A 596 -19.23 -24.30 -34.26
C GLU A 596 -19.89 -23.57 -35.45
N THR A 597 -19.18 -22.63 -36.11
CA THR A 597 -19.74 -21.86 -37.26
C THR A 597 -18.78 -21.62 -38.45
N GLU A 598 -17.94 -22.60 -38.77
CA GLU A 598 -17.38 -22.80 -40.14
C GLU A 598 -17.63 -24.24 -40.64
#